data_AF-A0A645HYT2-F1
#
_entry.id   AF-A0A645HYT2-F1
#
_cell.length_a   1.000
_cell.length_b   1.000
_cell.length_c   1.000
_cell.angle_alpha   90.00
_cell.angle_beta   90.00
_cell.angle_gamma   90.00
#
_symmetry.space_group_name_H-M   'P 1'
#
loop_
_entity.id
_entity.type
_entity.pdbx_description
1 polymer ?
#
loop_
_entity_poly.entity_id
_entity_poly.type
_entity_poly.pdbx_seq_one_letter_code
_entity_poly.pdbx_strand_id
1 'polypeptide(L)' 'MVIERETPGISEAIRHFSFQITKKAMLSRAVSGIKKDSLIINMPGSPKAVKESMDIIMPSIEHGLEILLGLTGECARK' A
#
# COMPACT_ATOMS: atom_id res chain seq x y z
N MET A 1 -14.75 -10.77 -6.93
CA MET A 1 -13.93 -9.90 -6.06
C MET A 1 -13.08 -9.00 -6.96
N VAL A 2 -12.81 -7.75 -6.57
CA VAL A 2 -12.04 -6.81 -7.43
C VAL A 2 -10.54 -7.15 -7.43
N ILE A 3 -10.02 -7.56 -6.28
CA ILE A 3 -8.65 -8.04 -6.07
C ILE A 3 -8.60 -9.57 -6.05
N GLU A 4 -7.48 -10.14 -6.47
CA GLU A 4 -7.20 -11.58 -6.48
C GLU A 4 -6.38 -12.00 -5.26
N ARG A 5 -5.50 -11.12 -4.77
CA ARG A 5 -4.68 -11.32 -3.57
C ARG A 5 -4.70 -10.06 -2.70
N GLU A 6 -4.87 -10.23 -1.40
CA GLU A 6 -4.84 -9.10 -0.46
C GLU A 6 -3.41 -8.68 -0.13
N THR A 7 -3.20 -7.38 0.10
CA THR A 7 -1.94 -6.81 0.60
C THR A 7 -2.20 -5.95 1.84
N PRO A 8 -2.75 -6.53 2.93
CA PRO A 8 -3.32 -5.78 4.05
C PRO A 8 -2.32 -4.82 4.72
N GLY A 9 -1.04 -5.20 4.77
CA GLY A 9 0.03 -4.41 5.40
C GLY A 9 0.15 -2.98 4.88
N ILE A 10 -0.15 -2.72 3.60
CA ILE A 10 -0.15 -1.36 3.05
C ILE A 10 -1.27 -0.52 3.67
N SER A 11 -2.51 -1.05 3.64
CA SER A 11 -3.66 -0.37 4.23
C SER A 11 -3.54 -0.21 5.75
N GLU A 12 -2.86 -1.13 6.43
CA GLU A 12 -2.55 -1.04 7.86
C GLU A 12 -1.52 0.06 8.15
N ALA A 13 -0.44 0.13 7.37
CA ALA A 13 0.59 1.17 7.53
C ALA A 13 0.00 2.58 7.33
N ILE A 14 -0.80 2.78 6.27
CA ILE A 14 -1.50 4.05 6.00
C ILE A 14 -2.42 4.41 7.18
N ARG A 15 -3.17 3.44 7.70
CA ARG A 15 -4.09 3.64 8.82
C ARG A 15 -3.36 3.98 10.11
N HIS A 16 -2.28 3.27 10.40
CA HIS A 16 -1.45 3.51 11.57
C HIS A 16 -0.86 4.92 11.56
N PHE A 17 -0.30 5.34 10.42
CA PHE A 17 0.21 6.70 10.27
C PHE A 17 -0.90 7.75 10.40
N SER A 18 -2.02 7.55 9.70
CA SER A 18 -3.16 8.46 9.78
C SER A 18 -3.70 8.57 11.20
N PHE A 19 -3.56 7.53 12.02
CA PHE A 19 -3.97 7.53 13.43
C PHE A 19 -3.11 8.42 14.34
N GLN A 20 -1.84 8.66 13.95
CA GLN A 20 -0.97 9.62 14.63
C GLN A 20 -1.44 11.08 14.40
N ILE A 21 -2.09 11.34 13.25
CA ILE A 21 -2.64 12.65 12.90
C ILE A 21 -4.06 12.83 13.44
N THR A 22 -4.90 11.80 13.29
CA THR A 22 -6.29 11.84 13.75
C THR A 22 -6.78 10.49 14.23
N LYS A 23 -7.37 10.46 15.43
CA LYS A 23 -7.98 9.24 15.98
C LYS A 23 -9.11 8.68 15.12
N LYS A 24 -9.72 9.50 14.25
CA LYS A 24 -10.76 9.07 13.29
C LYS A 24 -10.24 8.05 12.27
N ALA A 25 -8.93 7.93 12.06
CA ALA A 25 -8.33 6.95 11.16
C ALA A 25 -8.72 5.49 11.51
N MET A 26 -9.05 5.21 12.78
CA MET A 26 -9.53 3.88 13.21
C MET A 26 -10.81 3.44 12.48
N LEU A 27 -11.62 4.39 11.99
CA LEU A 27 -12.86 4.13 11.26
C LEU A 27 -12.64 3.84 9.76
N SER A 28 -11.40 3.92 9.28
CA SER A 28 -11.09 3.65 7.89
C SER A 28 -11.43 2.20 7.52
N ARG A 29 -12.02 2.02 6.34
CA ARG A 29 -12.28 0.70 5.72
C ARG A 29 -11.43 0.51 4.46
N ALA A 30 -10.33 1.25 4.35
CA ALA A 30 -9.40 1.13 3.24
C ALA A 30 -8.85 -0.31 3.15
N VAL A 31 -8.73 -0.79 1.93
CA VAL A 31 -8.20 -2.11 1.57
C VAL A 31 -7.15 -1.90 0.49
N SER A 32 -6.16 -2.78 0.46
CA SER A 32 -5.16 -2.87 -0.60
C SER A 32 -5.04 -4.31 -1.07
N GLY A 33 -4.78 -4.49 -2.37
CA GLY A 33 -4.63 -5.81 -2.96
C GLY A 33 -4.11 -5.75 -4.39
N ILE A 34 -3.87 -6.92 -4.95
CA ILE A 34 -3.31 -7.12 -6.28
C ILE A 34 -4.38 -7.73 -7.18
N LYS A 35 -4.40 -7.29 -8.43
CA LYS A 35 -5.17 -7.89 -9.52
C LYS A 35 -4.25 -8.02 -10.73
N LYS A 36 -3.96 -9.26 -11.18
CA LYS A 36 -2.93 -9.52 -12.18
C LYS A 36 -1.61 -8.82 -11.79
N ASP A 37 -1.12 -7.93 -12.65
CA ASP A 37 0.14 -7.22 -12.50
C ASP A 37 -0.05 -5.81 -11.92
N SER A 38 -1.21 -5.54 -11.31
CA SER A 38 -1.57 -4.22 -10.78
C SER A 38 -1.78 -4.27 -9.27
N LEU A 39 -1.13 -3.35 -8.57
CA LEU A 39 -1.37 -3.06 -7.16
C LEU A 39 -2.46 -1.98 -7.04
N ILE A 40 -3.50 -2.27 -6.26
CA ILE A 40 -4.65 -1.40 -6.01
C ILE A 40 -4.64 -1.02 -4.53
N ILE A 41 -4.68 0.29 -4.24
CA ILE A 41 -4.62 0.83 -2.87
C ILE A 41 -5.71 1.89 -2.70
N ASN A 42 -6.56 1.72 -1.68
CA ASN A 42 -7.50 2.76 -1.30
C ASN A 42 -6.80 3.88 -0.53
N MET A 43 -6.88 5.09 -1.05
CA MET A 43 -6.25 6.27 -0.45
C MET A 43 -7.25 7.11 0.38
N PRO A 44 -6.76 7.94 1.32
CA PRO A 44 -7.60 8.89 2.05
C PRO A 44 -8.29 9.91 1.14
N GLY A 45 -9.39 10.51 1.61
CA GLY A 45 -10.21 11.42 0.79
C GLY A 45 -9.66 12.83 0.58
N SER A 46 -8.67 13.29 1.37
CA SER A 46 -8.12 14.65 1.23
C SER A 46 -6.78 14.63 0.50
N PRO A 47 -6.50 15.60 -0.40
CA PRO A 47 -5.22 15.67 -1.12
C PRO A 47 -4.00 15.69 -0.21
N LYS A 48 -4.10 16.37 0.95
CA LYS A 48 -3.04 16.40 1.96
C LYS A 48 -2.75 15.00 2.51
N ALA A 49 -3.79 14.27 2.93
CA ALA A 49 -3.62 12.93 3.48
C ALA A 49 -3.16 11.92 2.43
N VAL A 50 -3.55 12.09 1.16
CA VAL A 50 -3.01 11.29 0.04
C VAL A 50 -1.50 11.50 -0.09
N LYS A 51 -1.04 12.75 -0.08
CA LYS A 51 0.39 13.05 -0.18
C LYS A 51 1.17 12.44 0.98
N GLU A 52 0.73 12.67 2.21
CA GLU A 52 1.38 12.12 3.41
C GLU A 52 1.40 10.59 3.40
N SER A 53 0.31 9.95 2.94
CA SER A 53 0.25 8.49 2.82
C SER A 53 1.17 7.96 1.72
N MET A 54 1.26 8.65 0.58
CA MET A 54 2.17 8.29 -0.52
C MET A 54 3.62 8.38 -0.09
N ASP A 55 4.02 9.47 0.58
CA ASP A 55 5.40 9.70 1.02
C ASP A 55 5.93 8.55 1.90
N ILE A 56 5.03 7.88 2.63
CA ILE A 56 5.37 6.77 3.53
C ILE A 56 5.50 5.44 2.79
N ILE A 57 4.58 5.17 1.87
CA ILE A 57 4.51 3.87 1.22
C ILE A 57 5.40 3.79 -0.03
N MET A 58 5.73 4.92 -0.66
CA MET A 58 6.46 4.94 -1.93
C MET A 58 7.78 4.16 -1.89
N PRO A 59 8.64 4.32 -0.86
CA PRO A 59 9.93 3.62 -0.83
C PRO A 59 9.79 2.08 -0.85
N SER A 60 8.71 1.55 -0.27
CA SER A 60 8.45 0.11 -0.25
C SER A 60 7.64 -0.37 -1.44
N ILE A 61 6.81 0.50 -2.05
CA ILE A 61 6.01 0.15 -3.23
C ILE A 61 6.89 -0.11 -4.44
N GLU A 62 7.95 0.68 -4.67
CA GLU A 62 8.84 0.48 -5.83
C GLU A 62 9.38 -0.95 -5.88
N HIS A 63 9.99 -1.40 -4.78
CA HIS A 63 10.49 -2.76 -4.66
C HIS A 63 9.37 -3.82 -4.76
N GLY A 64 8.22 -3.57 -4.15
CA GLY A 64 7.07 -4.48 -4.24
C GLY A 64 6.54 -4.63 -5.67
N LEU A 65 6.58 -3.58 -6.48
CA LEU A 65 6.20 -3.60 -7.89
C LEU A 65 7.22 -4.35 -8.75
N GLU A 66 8.52 -4.20 -8.48
CA GLU A 66 9.55 -5.00 -9.17
C GLU A 66 9.35 -6.51 -8.95
N ILE A 67 9.03 -6.90 -7.71
CA ILE A 67 8.70 -8.31 -7.38
C ILE A 67 7.42 -8.75 -8.09
N LEU A 68 6.38 -7.91 -8.08
CA LEU A 68 5.10 -8.23 -8.73
C LEU A 68 5.26 -8.44 -10.25
N LEU A 69 6.09 -7.61 -10.89
CA LEU A 69 6.35 -7.66 -12.32
C LEU A 69 7.43 -8.68 -12.71
N GLY A 70 8.05 -9.36 -11.73
CA GLY A 70 9.15 -10.29 -11.97
C GLY A 70 10.43 -9.63 -12.50
N LEU A 71 10.60 -8.33 -12.26
CA LEU A 71 11.77 -7.55 -12.68
C LEU A 71 12.96 -7.71 -11.72
N THR A 72 12.68 -7.97 -10.45
CA THR A 72 13.70 -8.46 -9.51
C THR A 72 13.90 -9.95 -9.73
N GLY A 73 14.98 -10.30 -10.44
CA GLY A 73 15.51 -11.65 -10.44
C GLY A 73 15.94 -12.05 -9.03
N GLU A 74 15.80 -13.33 -8.69
CA GLU A 74 16.25 -13.92 -7.43
C GLU A 74 17.64 -13.37 -7.01
N CYS A 75 17.66 -12.51 -6.01
CA CYS A 75 18.83 -12.36 -5.13
C CYS A 75 18.75 -13.42 -4.02
N ALA A 76 18.43 -14.65 -4.37
CA ALA A 76 19.00 -15.82 -3.71
C ALA A 76 20.37 -16.10 -4.37
N ARG A 77 21.31 -15.16 -4.24
CA ARG A 77 22.72 -15.40 -4.61
C ARG A 77 23.55 -15.55 -3.36
N LYS A 78 23.87 -16.81 -3.07
CA LYS A 78 24.96 -17.40 -2.26
C LYS A 78 25.07 -17.00 -0.79
#